data_AF-A0A834JEP8-F1
#
_entry.id   AF-A0A834JEP8-F1
#
_cell.length_a   1.000
_cell.length_b   1.000
_cell.length_c   1.000
_cell.angle_alpha   90.00
_cell.angle_beta   90.00
_cell.angle_gamma   90.00
#
_symmetry.space_group_name_H-M   'P 1'
#
loop_
_entity.id
_entity.type
_entity.pdbx_description
1 polymer ?
#
loop_
_entity_poly.entity_id
_entity_poly.type
_entity_poly.pdbx_seq_one_letter_code
_entity_poly.pdbx_strand_id
1 'polypeptide(L)'
;MTGLTGIIKFDHQGFRSDFILDIIELNNKDGLKKIGTWNSTKGINFTRSYGDVYTQIVENLQNKTFIVTTILSAPYCMRKDSSEKLTGNAQFEGYSVDLIYEISRILGFNYTFRLVPDGRYGSYNKQTKEWDGMMKELLDQKADLAIADLTITYDREQAVDFTMPFMNLGISILYRKPIKQPPNLFSFLSPLSLDVWIYMATAYLGVSVLLFILARQVQMLYAFTPYEWYNPHPCNKNPDHLENRFKLLNCLWFTIGSLMRQGCDILPKFSPYEWENPHPCNGQSEVLENEFTLMNSLWFTIGSLMQQGSDIAPKAVSTRMVAGMWWFFTLIMISSYTANLAAFLTVERMDSPIESAEDLAKQTKIKYGALKGGSTAAFFRVGNSLEIVQDHSDNIRARIDDRYAE
;
A
#
# COMPACT_ATOMS: atom_id res chain seq x y z
N MET A 1 -2.96 84.24 -7.00
CA MET A 1 -3.49 84.80 -5.73
C MET A 1 -3.77 83.64 -4.79
N THR A 2 -3.66 83.82 -3.47
CA THR A 2 -4.08 82.83 -2.46
C THR A 2 -5.35 83.29 -1.76
N GLY A 3 -6.37 82.43 -1.71
CA GLY A 3 -7.65 82.69 -1.04
C GLY A 3 -8.07 81.52 -0.13
N LEU A 4 -9.34 81.51 0.31
CA LEU A 4 -9.88 80.47 1.19
C LEU A 4 -9.80 79.05 0.61
N THR A 5 -9.84 78.93 -0.72
CA THR A 5 -9.73 77.66 -1.44
C THR A 5 -8.29 77.34 -1.87
N GLY A 6 -7.29 77.96 -1.23
CA GLY A 6 -5.88 77.79 -1.56
C GLY A 6 -5.42 78.63 -2.74
N ILE A 7 -4.54 78.06 -3.57
CA ILE A 7 -3.95 78.74 -4.73
C ILE A 7 -5.02 78.93 -5.81
N ILE A 8 -5.12 80.16 -6.32
CA ILE A 8 -6.01 80.56 -7.40
C ILE A 8 -5.14 81.03 -8.57
N LYS A 9 -5.15 80.23 -9.64
CA LYS A 9 -4.53 80.50 -10.93
C LYS A 9 -5.58 80.25 -12.02
N PHE A 10 -5.52 81.03 -13.09
CA PHE A 10 -6.41 80.88 -14.24
C PHE A 10 -5.58 80.55 -15.48
N ASP A 11 -6.15 79.75 -16.39
CA ASP A 11 -5.56 79.49 -17.70
C ASP A 11 -5.85 80.64 -18.69
N HIS A 12 -5.38 80.50 -19.94
CA HIS A 12 -5.59 81.50 -20.99
C HIS A 12 -7.07 81.67 -21.40
N GLN A 13 -7.95 80.76 -20.99
CA GLN A 13 -9.39 80.80 -21.27
C GLN A 13 -10.20 81.34 -20.08
N GLY A 14 -9.55 81.64 -18.95
CA GLY A 14 -10.20 82.15 -17.75
C GLY A 14 -10.73 81.06 -16.81
N PHE A 15 -10.43 79.78 -17.05
CA PHE A 15 -10.79 78.70 -16.13
C PHE A 15 -9.75 78.53 -15.04
N ARG A 16 -10.19 78.15 -13.84
CA ARG A 16 -9.28 77.94 -12.71
C ARG A 16 -8.43 76.70 -12.96
N SER A 17 -7.12 76.88 -12.98
CA SER A 17 -6.11 75.83 -13.13
C SER A 17 -5.29 75.69 -11.86
N ASP A 18 -4.66 74.52 -11.67
CA ASP A 18 -3.73 74.24 -10.56
C ASP A 18 -4.33 74.46 -9.16
N PHE A 19 -5.44 73.77 -8.89
CA PHE A 19 -6.09 73.74 -7.58
C PHE A 19 -5.92 72.38 -6.90
N ILE A 20 -6.10 72.36 -5.58
CA ILE A 20 -6.00 71.17 -4.75
C ILE A 20 -7.38 70.85 -4.19
N LEU A 21 -7.81 69.60 -4.33
CA LEU A 21 -9.02 69.07 -3.71
C LEU A 21 -8.66 68.20 -2.53
N ASP A 22 -9.34 68.41 -1.41
CA ASP A 22 -9.18 67.57 -0.23
C ASP A 22 -10.09 66.36 -0.33
N ILE A 23 -9.52 65.17 -0.18
CA ILE A 23 -10.30 63.92 -0.12
C ILE A 23 -10.65 63.70 1.34
N ILE A 24 -11.95 63.63 1.62
CA ILE A 24 -12.49 63.41 2.96
C ILE A 24 -13.26 62.09 2.99
N GLU A 25 -13.12 61.36 4.08
CA GLU A 25 -13.84 60.12 4.34
C GLU A 25 -14.58 60.25 5.66
N LEU A 26 -15.79 59.69 5.71
CA LEU A 26 -16.55 59.59 6.93
C LEU A 26 -16.08 58.37 7.73
N ASN A 27 -15.45 58.61 8.88
CA ASN A 27 -15.12 57.58 9.85
C ASN A 27 -16.28 57.43 10.86
N ASN A 28 -16.59 56.20 11.28
CA ASN A 28 -17.65 55.91 12.23
C ASN A 28 -17.38 56.45 13.65
N LYS A 29 -16.10 56.61 14.05
CA LYS A 29 -15.72 57.11 15.38
C LYS A 29 -15.44 58.61 15.40
N ASP A 30 -14.67 59.11 14.43
CA ASP A 30 -14.12 60.48 14.43
C ASP A 30 -14.83 61.45 13.47
N GLY A 31 -15.86 61.00 12.74
CA GLY A 31 -16.55 61.81 11.73
C GLY A 31 -15.73 62.03 10.45
N LEU A 32 -15.93 63.17 9.79
CA LEU A 32 -15.25 63.49 8.52
C LEU A 32 -13.75 63.76 8.76
N LYS A 33 -12.90 62.92 8.18
CA LYS A 33 -11.44 63.04 8.26
C LYS A 33 -10.86 63.23 6.86
N LYS A 34 -9.91 64.15 6.71
CA LYS A 34 -9.12 64.30 5.47
C LYS A 34 -8.14 63.14 5.34
N ILE A 35 -8.14 62.48 4.18
CA ILE A 35 -7.39 61.24 3.91
C ILE A 35 -6.35 61.41 2.80
N GLY A 36 -6.41 62.51 2.07
CA GLY A 36 -5.50 62.81 0.99
C GLY A 36 -5.81 64.13 0.32
N THR A 37 -5.00 64.44 -0.68
CA THR A 37 -5.14 65.61 -1.53
C THR A 37 -5.03 65.18 -2.98
N TRP A 38 -5.87 65.75 -3.84
CA TRP A 38 -5.79 65.56 -5.29
C TRP A 38 -5.36 66.87 -5.96
N ASN A 39 -4.49 66.77 -6.96
CA ASN A 39 -4.13 67.87 -7.85
C ASN A 39 -4.23 67.39 -9.31
N SER A 40 -4.66 68.28 -10.21
CA SER A 40 -4.73 68.03 -11.64
C SER A 40 -3.42 67.54 -12.29
N THR A 41 -2.25 67.88 -11.73
CA THR A 41 -0.94 67.48 -12.29
C THR A 41 -0.40 66.16 -11.72
N LYS A 42 -0.58 65.93 -10.43
CA LYS A 42 0.01 64.77 -9.70
C LYS A 42 -1.00 63.67 -9.38
N GLY A 43 -2.29 63.89 -9.62
CA GLY A 43 -3.35 62.96 -9.25
C GLY A 43 -3.59 62.92 -7.74
N ILE A 44 -4.06 61.77 -7.25
CA ILE A 44 -4.38 61.56 -5.83
C ILE A 44 -3.10 61.26 -5.06
N ASN A 45 -2.92 61.95 -3.94
CA ASN A 45 -1.90 61.65 -2.94
C ASN A 45 -2.57 61.35 -1.60
N PHE A 46 -2.56 60.08 -1.18
CA PHE A 46 -3.07 59.66 0.12
C PHE A 46 -2.04 59.93 1.21
N THR A 47 -2.48 60.48 2.35
CA THR A 47 -1.60 60.81 3.48
C THR A 47 -1.50 59.68 4.52
N ARG A 48 -2.18 58.55 4.30
CA ARG A 48 -2.24 57.43 5.25
C ARG A 48 -1.11 56.43 5.00
N SER A 49 -0.57 55.87 6.09
CA SER A 49 0.31 54.70 6.03
C SER A 49 -0.50 53.41 5.88
N TYR A 50 0.10 52.35 5.34
CA TYR A 50 -0.52 51.03 5.24
C TYR A 50 -0.98 50.50 6.61
N GLY A 51 -0.18 50.74 7.66
CA GLY A 51 -0.53 50.32 9.03
C GLY A 51 -1.78 51.04 9.59
N ASP A 52 -1.95 52.32 9.26
CA ASP A 52 -3.13 53.09 9.67
C ASP A 52 -4.39 52.57 8.98
N VAL A 53 -4.28 52.22 7.69
CA VAL A 53 -5.37 51.64 6.90
C VAL A 53 -5.79 50.29 7.49
N TYR A 54 -4.83 49.42 7.80
CA TYR A 54 -5.12 48.11 8.40
C TYR A 54 -5.84 48.24 9.74
N THR A 55 -5.34 49.11 10.62
CA THR A 55 -5.95 49.35 11.94
C THR A 55 -7.38 49.87 11.80
N GLN A 56 -7.60 50.82 10.89
CA GLN A 56 -8.94 51.34 10.62
C GLN A 56 -9.88 50.28 10.02
N ILE A 57 -9.39 49.37 9.18
CA ILE A 57 -10.19 48.25 8.66
C ILE A 57 -10.62 47.33 9.81
N VAL A 58 -9.70 46.94 10.69
CA VAL A 58 -10.02 46.10 11.86
C VAL A 58 -11.05 46.80 12.75
N GLU A 59 -10.86 48.09 13.03
CA GLU A 59 -11.83 48.88 13.79
C GLU A 59 -13.21 48.97 13.11
N ASN A 60 -13.26 49.01 11.78
CA ASN A 60 -14.50 49.01 11.02
C ASN A 60 -15.21 47.65 11.00
N LEU A 61 -14.48 46.55 11.25
CA LEU A 61 -15.03 45.21 11.37
C LEU A 61 -15.60 44.97 12.78
N GLN A 62 -15.08 45.65 13.79
CA GLN A 62 -15.56 45.53 15.16
C GLN A 62 -17.06 45.86 15.25
N ASN A 63 -17.81 45.01 15.95
CA ASN A 63 -19.27 45.12 16.14
C ASN A 63 -20.13 45.02 14.88
N LYS A 64 -19.57 44.64 13.72
CA LYS A 64 -20.39 44.21 12.57
C LYS A 64 -20.83 42.76 12.76
N THR A 65 -22.05 42.46 12.33
CA THR A 65 -22.57 41.09 12.32
C THR A 65 -22.61 40.56 10.90
N PHE A 66 -21.79 39.55 10.60
CA PHE A 66 -21.75 38.90 9.30
C PHE A 66 -22.70 37.70 9.23
N ILE A 67 -23.40 37.56 8.11
CA ILE A 67 -24.18 36.36 7.79
C ILE A 67 -23.23 35.36 7.15
N VAL A 68 -22.95 34.27 7.86
CA VAL A 68 -22.04 33.22 7.42
C VAL A 68 -22.85 32.03 6.91
N THR A 69 -22.79 31.78 5.60
CA THR A 69 -23.40 30.59 5.01
C THR A 69 -22.50 29.37 5.19
N THR A 70 -23.11 28.22 5.50
CA THR A 70 -22.42 26.93 5.66
C THR A 70 -23.35 25.80 5.24
N ILE A 71 -22.77 24.62 5.05
CA ILE A 71 -23.46 23.36 4.80
C ILE A 71 -23.17 22.38 5.93
N LEU A 72 -24.06 21.41 6.17
CA LEU A 72 -23.80 20.31 7.10
C LEU A 72 -22.88 19.28 6.43
N SER A 73 -21.68 19.10 6.97
CA SER A 73 -20.67 18.16 6.50
C SER A 73 -19.79 17.76 7.67
N ALA A 74 -19.77 16.49 8.05
CA ALA A 74 -18.93 16.00 9.15
C ALA A 74 -17.47 15.84 8.68
N PRO A 75 -16.46 16.24 9.47
CA PRO A 75 -16.52 16.83 10.82
C PRO A 75 -16.45 18.38 10.83
N TYR A 76 -16.75 19.05 9.71
CA TYR A 76 -16.59 20.50 9.52
C TYR A 76 -17.70 21.32 10.17
N CYS A 77 -18.95 20.96 9.90
CA CYS A 77 -20.13 21.57 10.48
C CYS A 77 -21.19 20.49 10.70
N MET A 78 -21.51 20.24 11.95
CA MET A 78 -22.43 19.22 12.42
C MET A 78 -23.45 19.86 13.35
N ARG A 79 -24.62 19.23 13.46
CA ARG A 79 -25.57 19.59 14.52
C ARG A 79 -25.03 19.06 15.84
N LYS A 80 -25.04 19.92 16.85
CA LYS A 80 -24.63 19.54 18.20
C LYS A 80 -25.70 18.71 18.88
N ASP A 81 -25.33 17.53 19.37
CA ASP A 81 -26.21 16.70 20.18
C ASP A 81 -26.28 17.25 21.61
N SER A 82 -27.46 17.73 22.01
CA SER A 82 -27.72 18.28 23.35
C SER A 82 -29.12 17.93 23.80
N SER A 83 -29.28 17.69 25.11
CA SER A 83 -30.60 17.51 25.74
C SER A 83 -31.42 18.80 25.74
N GLU A 84 -30.77 19.95 25.63
CA GLU A 84 -31.41 21.27 25.60
C GLU A 84 -31.56 21.78 24.17
N LYS A 85 -32.66 22.50 23.92
CA LYS A 85 -32.89 23.13 22.60
C LYS A 85 -31.96 24.33 22.43
N LEU A 86 -30.83 24.11 21.77
CA LEU A 86 -29.89 25.17 21.41
C LEU A 86 -30.49 26.09 20.34
N THR A 87 -30.14 27.37 20.36
CA THR A 87 -30.59 28.38 19.38
C THR A 87 -29.41 29.17 18.82
N GLY A 88 -29.56 29.70 17.61
CA GLY A 88 -28.51 30.45 16.93
C GLY A 88 -27.27 29.60 16.66
N ASN A 89 -26.08 30.19 16.86
CA ASN A 89 -24.80 29.56 16.51
C ASN A 89 -24.47 28.34 17.37
N ALA A 90 -24.99 28.27 18.61
CA ALA A 90 -24.71 27.17 19.52
C ALA A 90 -25.26 25.81 19.04
N GLN A 91 -26.12 25.81 18.04
CA GLN A 91 -26.67 24.59 17.42
C GLN A 91 -25.66 23.78 16.62
N PHE A 92 -24.51 24.38 16.31
CA PHE A 92 -23.51 23.80 15.41
C PHE A 92 -22.20 23.55 16.15
N GLU A 93 -21.51 22.51 15.74
CA GLU A 93 -20.15 22.17 16.19
C GLU A 93 -19.33 21.60 15.03
N GLY A 94 -18.01 21.66 15.13
CA GLY A 94 -17.10 21.11 14.12
C GLY A 94 -15.96 22.06 13.76
N TYR A 95 -15.07 21.59 12.90
CA TYR A 95 -13.84 22.29 12.57
C TYR A 95 -14.07 23.69 11.98
N SER A 96 -15.01 23.86 11.05
CA SER A 96 -15.32 25.15 10.45
C SER A 96 -16.00 26.10 11.44
N VAL A 97 -16.76 25.55 12.39
CA VAL A 97 -17.44 26.33 13.43
C VAL A 97 -16.42 26.94 14.38
N ASP A 98 -15.42 26.15 14.80
CA ASP A 98 -14.33 26.63 15.66
C ASP A 98 -13.42 27.61 14.91
N LEU A 99 -13.18 27.39 13.62
CA LEU A 99 -12.34 28.26 12.80
C LEU A 99 -12.90 29.69 12.71
N ILE A 100 -14.20 29.86 12.39
CA ILE A 100 -14.78 31.21 12.34
C ILE A 100 -14.87 31.85 13.72
N TYR A 101 -15.06 31.06 14.78
CA TYR A 101 -15.02 31.55 16.15
C TYR A 101 -13.67 32.17 16.49
N GLU A 102 -12.57 31.50 16.15
CA GLU A 102 -11.20 32.01 16.36
C GLU A 102 -10.91 33.27 15.52
N ILE A 103 -11.36 33.30 14.26
CA ILE A 103 -11.22 34.48 13.39
C ILE A 103 -12.02 35.67 13.95
N SER A 104 -13.26 35.42 14.38
CA SER A 104 -14.13 36.40 15.04
C SER A 104 -13.52 36.95 16.31
N ARG A 105 -12.90 36.09 17.14
CA ARG A 105 -12.20 36.50 18.37
C ARG A 105 -11.02 37.42 18.11
N ILE A 106 -10.25 37.17 17.05
CA ILE A 106 -9.07 37.99 16.68
C ILE A 106 -9.50 39.34 16.09
N LEU A 107 -10.51 39.36 15.23
CA LEU A 107 -10.92 40.57 14.48
C LEU A 107 -12.04 41.37 15.15
N GLY A 108 -12.74 40.78 16.14
CA GLY A 108 -13.77 41.45 16.94
C GLY A 108 -15.12 41.65 16.23
N PHE A 109 -15.41 40.90 15.16
CA PHE A 109 -16.73 40.92 14.52
C PHE A 109 -17.66 39.85 15.11
N ASN A 110 -18.96 40.09 15.02
CA ASN A 110 -20.00 39.10 15.33
C ASN A 110 -20.43 38.37 14.06
N TYR A 111 -21.01 37.19 14.21
CA TYR A 111 -21.51 36.44 13.06
C TYR A 111 -22.74 35.61 13.42
N THR A 112 -23.53 35.28 12.41
CA THR A 112 -24.66 34.34 12.53
C THR A 112 -24.57 33.29 11.45
N PHE A 113 -24.74 32.02 11.83
CA PHE A 113 -24.78 30.94 10.86
C PHE A 113 -26.12 30.87 10.14
N ARG A 114 -26.04 30.62 8.84
CA ARG A 114 -27.16 30.28 7.99
C ARG A 114 -26.83 29.01 7.23
N LEU A 115 -27.69 28.00 7.32
CA LEU A 115 -27.55 26.82 6.46
C LEU A 115 -28.03 27.16 5.06
N VAL A 116 -27.24 26.76 4.06
CA VAL A 116 -27.63 26.85 2.66
C VAL A 116 -28.94 26.06 2.43
N PRO A 117 -30.01 26.67 1.90
CA PRO A 117 -31.33 26.05 1.84
C PRO A 117 -31.42 24.79 0.95
N ASP A 118 -30.63 24.74 -0.12
CA ASP A 118 -30.66 23.65 -1.10
C ASP A 118 -29.65 22.53 -0.78
N GLY A 119 -28.86 22.67 0.30
CA GLY A 119 -27.85 21.70 0.70
C GLY A 119 -26.73 21.51 -0.33
N ARG A 120 -26.42 22.52 -1.15
CA ARG A 120 -25.37 22.42 -2.19
C ARG A 120 -24.24 23.41 -1.96
N TYR A 121 -23.03 22.99 -2.34
CA TYR A 121 -21.85 23.86 -2.35
C TYR A 121 -21.96 25.00 -3.37
N GLY A 122 -22.50 24.70 -4.55
CA GLY A 122 -22.62 25.62 -5.66
C GLY A 122 -21.86 25.15 -6.89
N SER A 123 -22.60 24.93 -7.96
CA SER A 123 -22.17 24.43 -9.26
C SER A 123 -22.76 25.30 -10.36
N TYR A 124 -21.92 25.68 -11.32
CA TYR A 124 -22.38 26.49 -12.45
C TYR A 124 -23.17 25.66 -13.45
N ASN A 125 -24.42 26.04 -13.69
CA ASN A 125 -25.23 25.43 -14.73
C ASN A 125 -25.02 26.17 -16.06
N LYS A 126 -24.35 25.51 -17.02
CA LYS A 126 -24.07 26.08 -18.34
C LYS A 126 -25.32 26.36 -19.20
N GLN A 127 -26.44 25.68 -18.92
CA GLN A 127 -27.69 25.88 -19.68
C GLN A 127 -28.44 27.11 -19.19
N THR A 128 -28.66 27.21 -17.88
CA THR A 128 -29.35 28.36 -17.28
C THR A 128 -28.45 29.56 -17.07
N LYS A 129 -27.11 29.36 -17.14
CA LYS A 129 -26.07 30.34 -16.83
C LYS A 129 -26.13 30.89 -15.41
N GLU A 130 -26.65 30.09 -14.48
CA GLU A 130 -26.78 30.45 -13.07
C GLU A 130 -25.95 29.53 -12.16
N TRP A 131 -25.52 30.08 -11.03
CA TRP A 131 -24.99 29.33 -9.90
C TRP A 131 -26.12 28.86 -8.97
N ASP A 132 -25.90 27.76 -8.25
CA ASP A 132 -26.72 27.30 -7.13
C ASP A 132 -25.93 27.30 -5.81
N GLY A 133 -26.51 26.80 -4.72
CA GLY A 133 -25.82 26.59 -3.46
C GLY A 133 -25.27 27.84 -2.77
N MET A 134 -24.23 27.63 -1.96
CA MET A 134 -23.54 28.71 -1.24
C MET A 134 -22.95 29.76 -2.21
N MET A 135 -22.49 29.35 -3.38
CA MET A 135 -22.00 30.28 -4.42
C MET A 135 -23.09 31.28 -4.83
N LYS A 136 -24.34 30.83 -5.02
CA LYS A 136 -25.46 31.72 -5.34
C LYS A 136 -25.76 32.68 -4.18
N GLU A 137 -25.70 32.21 -2.94
CA GLU A 137 -25.95 33.08 -1.78
C GLU A 137 -24.93 34.21 -1.65
N LEU A 138 -23.66 33.96 -1.97
CA LEU A 138 -22.62 35.00 -2.00
C LEU A 138 -22.84 35.98 -3.15
N LEU A 139 -23.14 35.49 -4.36
CA LEU A 139 -23.40 36.35 -5.53
C LEU A 139 -24.64 37.23 -5.36
N ASP A 140 -25.71 36.69 -4.75
CA ASP A 140 -26.95 37.41 -4.45
C ASP A 140 -26.81 38.32 -3.20
N GLN A 141 -25.64 38.34 -2.53
CA GLN A 141 -25.42 39.04 -1.26
C GLN A 141 -26.42 38.66 -0.16
N LYS A 142 -26.88 37.40 -0.17
CA LYS A 142 -27.72 36.82 0.90
C LYS A 142 -26.90 36.35 2.10
N ALA A 143 -25.61 36.10 1.87
CA ALA A 143 -24.60 35.81 2.87
C ALA A 143 -23.36 36.67 2.56
N ASP A 144 -22.66 37.10 3.61
CA ASP A 144 -21.47 37.94 3.49
C ASP A 144 -20.19 37.10 3.34
N LEU A 145 -20.20 35.90 3.91
CA LEU A 145 -19.08 34.96 3.92
C LEU A 145 -19.61 33.52 3.83
N ALA A 146 -18.85 32.65 3.17
CA ALA A 146 -19.07 31.20 3.24
C ALA A 146 -17.91 30.54 3.97
N ILE A 147 -18.21 29.66 4.94
CA ILE A 147 -17.20 28.80 5.56
C ILE A 147 -17.66 27.35 5.52
N ALA A 148 -16.91 26.53 4.79
CA ALA A 148 -17.20 25.12 4.58
C ALA A 148 -15.94 24.42 4.03
N ASP A 149 -16.03 23.11 3.86
CA ASP A 149 -15.15 22.27 3.05
C ASP A 149 -15.34 22.52 1.53
N LEU A 150 -15.32 23.79 1.13
CA LEU A 150 -15.52 24.23 -0.24
C LEU A 150 -14.22 24.13 -1.05
N THR A 151 -14.19 23.23 -2.04
CA THR A 151 -13.05 23.14 -2.97
C THR A 151 -12.93 24.41 -3.82
N ILE A 152 -11.74 25.02 -3.81
CA ILE A 152 -11.39 26.11 -4.72
C ILE A 152 -11.22 25.54 -6.13
N THR A 153 -12.03 26.01 -7.08
CA THR A 153 -11.94 25.61 -8.50
C THR A 153 -11.90 26.86 -9.38
N TYR A 154 -11.33 26.73 -10.58
CA TYR A 154 -11.23 27.84 -11.52
C TYR A 154 -12.57 28.54 -11.77
N ASP A 155 -13.64 27.78 -12.05
CA ASP A 155 -14.97 28.35 -12.31
C ASP A 155 -15.49 29.13 -11.09
N ARG A 156 -15.20 28.70 -9.86
CA ARG A 156 -15.65 29.37 -8.63
C ARG A 156 -14.83 30.63 -8.36
N GLU A 157 -13.52 30.57 -8.55
CA GLU A 157 -12.60 31.71 -8.37
C GLU A 157 -12.91 32.85 -9.34
N GLN A 158 -13.43 32.55 -10.54
CA GLN A 158 -13.93 33.58 -11.45
C GLN A 158 -15.20 34.29 -10.97
N ALA A 159 -15.99 33.65 -10.09
CA ALA A 159 -17.27 34.16 -9.65
C ALA A 159 -17.20 34.83 -8.27
N VAL A 160 -16.39 34.29 -7.36
CA VAL A 160 -16.19 34.82 -6.00
C VAL A 160 -14.71 34.78 -5.63
N ASP A 161 -14.27 35.73 -4.81
CA ASP A 161 -12.91 35.77 -4.30
C ASP A 161 -12.72 34.71 -3.19
N PHE A 162 -11.54 34.10 -3.17
CA PHE A 162 -11.13 33.15 -2.14
C PHE A 162 -9.97 33.68 -1.31
N THR A 163 -9.88 33.20 -0.07
CA THR A 163 -8.68 33.34 0.76
C THR A 163 -7.61 32.34 0.32
N MET A 164 -6.41 32.45 0.88
CA MET A 164 -5.40 31.40 0.72
C MET A 164 -5.93 30.09 1.33
N PRO A 165 -5.72 28.94 0.66
CA PRO A 165 -6.18 27.66 1.17
C PRO A 165 -5.53 27.34 2.52
N PHE A 166 -6.35 26.96 3.50
CA PHE A 166 -5.88 26.58 4.83
C PHE A 166 -5.68 25.07 5.00
N MET A 167 -6.16 24.25 4.05
CA MET A 167 -6.03 22.80 4.06
C MET A 167 -5.79 22.26 2.65
N ASN A 168 -4.76 21.43 2.49
CA ASN A 168 -4.41 20.81 1.21
C ASN A 168 -4.91 19.36 1.18
N LEU A 169 -5.76 19.04 0.22
CA LEU A 169 -6.36 17.72 0.02
C LEU A 169 -6.28 17.33 -1.47
N GLY A 170 -6.42 16.04 -1.75
CA GLY A 170 -6.43 15.48 -3.10
C GLY A 170 -7.56 14.46 -3.30
N ILE A 171 -7.76 14.04 -4.55
CA ILE A 171 -8.73 12.99 -4.88
C ILE A 171 -8.14 11.65 -4.41
N SER A 172 -8.86 10.95 -3.55
CA SER A 172 -8.52 9.60 -3.06
C SER A 172 -9.60 8.59 -3.42
N ILE A 173 -9.23 7.31 -3.48
CA ILE A 173 -10.16 6.20 -3.70
C ILE A 173 -10.42 5.50 -2.38
N LEU A 174 -11.69 5.37 -2.00
CA LEU A 174 -12.12 4.59 -0.86
C LEU A 174 -12.69 3.26 -1.35
N TYR A 175 -12.19 2.14 -0.83
CA TYR A 175 -12.74 0.82 -1.09
C TYR A 175 -12.71 -0.04 0.18
N ARG A 176 -13.56 -1.08 0.20
CA ARG A 176 -13.64 -1.99 1.34
C ARG A 176 -12.32 -2.72 1.56
N LYS A 177 -11.90 -2.87 2.82
CA LYS A 177 -10.73 -3.68 3.16
C LYS A 177 -10.91 -5.11 2.62
N PRO A 178 -9.91 -5.69 1.93
CA PRO A 178 -10.01 -7.06 1.42
C PRO A 178 -10.18 -8.06 2.58
N ILE A 179 -11.04 -9.04 2.39
CA ILE A 179 -11.30 -10.11 3.36
C ILE A 179 -10.27 -11.22 3.10
N LYS A 180 -9.76 -11.82 4.18
CA LYS A 180 -8.85 -12.98 4.13
C LYS A 180 -9.52 -14.12 3.34
N GLN A 181 -8.90 -14.53 2.24
CA GLN A 181 -9.38 -15.69 1.47
C GLN A 181 -9.04 -16.98 2.23
N PRO A 182 -9.93 -17.98 2.24
CA PRO A 182 -9.58 -19.30 2.80
C PRO A 182 -8.41 -19.91 2.01
N PRO A 183 -7.51 -20.67 2.68
CA PRO A 183 -6.41 -21.31 1.98
C PRO A 183 -6.94 -22.33 0.95
N ASN A 184 -6.36 -22.32 -0.25
CA ASN A 184 -6.66 -23.31 -1.28
C ASN A 184 -6.24 -24.72 -0.81
N LEU A 185 -6.90 -25.77 -1.32
CA LEU A 185 -6.62 -27.18 -0.98
C LEU A 185 -5.15 -27.60 -1.17
N PHE A 186 -4.47 -27.00 -2.15
CA PHE A 186 -3.05 -27.28 -2.47
C PHE A 186 -2.09 -26.21 -1.93
N SER A 187 -2.51 -25.40 -0.96
CA SER A 187 -1.66 -24.36 -0.35
C SER A 187 -0.37 -24.91 0.27
N PHE A 188 -0.34 -26.18 0.68
CA PHE A 188 0.86 -26.83 1.18
C PHE A 188 2.00 -26.97 0.14
N LEU A 189 1.71 -26.90 -1.17
CA LEU A 189 2.74 -26.92 -2.22
C LEU A 189 3.35 -25.53 -2.50
N SER A 190 2.67 -24.45 -2.07
CA SER A 190 3.08 -23.06 -2.30
C SER A 190 4.38 -22.57 -1.65
N PRO A 191 4.91 -23.18 -0.56
CA PRO A 191 6.17 -22.74 0.05
C PRO A 191 7.40 -22.89 -0.84
N LEU A 192 7.31 -23.69 -1.91
CA LEU A 192 8.33 -23.85 -2.94
C LEU A 192 7.69 -23.59 -4.31
N SER A 193 8.45 -22.98 -5.22
CA SER A 193 7.96 -22.76 -6.58
C SER A 193 7.87 -24.07 -7.34
N LEU A 194 7.00 -24.10 -8.37
CA LEU A 194 6.82 -25.26 -9.24
C LEU A 194 8.15 -25.71 -9.87
N ASP A 195 9.01 -24.77 -10.24
CA ASP A 195 10.34 -25.06 -10.79
C ASP A 195 11.21 -25.87 -9.82
N VAL A 196 11.21 -25.51 -8.53
CA VAL A 196 11.95 -26.25 -7.50
C VAL A 196 11.41 -27.67 -7.34
N TRP A 197 10.09 -27.85 -7.43
CA TRP A 197 9.48 -29.19 -7.42
C TRP A 197 9.93 -30.03 -8.63
N ILE A 198 10.01 -29.45 -9.83
CA ILE A 198 10.52 -30.12 -11.03
C ILE A 198 12.01 -30.48 -10.87
N TYR A 199 12.83 -29.55 -10.38
CA TYR A 199 14.25 -29.81 -10.13
C TYR A 199 14.45 -30.90 -9.09
N MET A 200 13.62 -30.97 -8.06
CA MET A 200 13.67 -32.03 -7.06
C MET A 200 13.29 -33.39 -7.67
N ALA A 201 12.24 -33.46 -8.49
CA ALA A 201 11.83 -34.70 -9.16
C ALA A 201 12.90 -35.21 -10.14
N THR A 202 13.53 -34.31 -10.90
CA THR A 202 14.60 -34.66 -11.83
C THR A 202 15.88 -35.07 -11.10
N ALA A 203 16.27 -34.39 -10.02
CA ALA A 203 17.39 -34.77 -9.16
C ALA A 203 17.18 -36.14 -8.51
N TYR A 204 15.97 -36.42 -8.01
CA TYR A 204 15.59 -37.73 -7.46
C TYR A 204 15.80 -38.86 -8.46
N LEU A 205 15.30 -38.70 -9.70
CA LEU A 205 15.50 -39.70 -10.76
C LEU A 205 16.98 -39.84 -11.13
N GLY A 206 17.70 -38.72 -11.27
CA GLY A 206 19.13 -38.70 -11.61
C GLY A 206 19.99 -39.42 -10.58
N VAL A 207 19.77 -39.16 -9.28
CA VAL A 207 20.52 -39.82 -8.19
C VAL A 207 20.18 -41.29 -8.10
N SER A 208 18.92 -41.68 -8.33
CA SER A 208 18.51 -43.10 -8.35
C SER A 208 19.18 -43.86 -9.49
N VAL A 209 19.24 -43.26 -10.68
CA VAL A 209 19.95 -43.86 -11.82
C VAL A 209 21.47 -43.91 -11.55
N LEU A 210 22.05 -42.86 -10.96
CA LEU A 210 23.47 -42.83 -10.60
C LEU A 210 23.83 -43.91 -9.58
N LEU A 211 23.03 -44.08 -8.53
CA LEU A 211 23.20 -45.15 -7.54
C LEU A 211 23.06 -46.53 -8.18
N PHE A 212 22.08 -46.74 -9.05
CA PHE A 212 21.93 -48.00 -9.80
C PHE A 212 23.14 -48.30 -10.71
N ILE A 213 23.65 -47.30 -11.44
CA ILE A 213 24.82 -47.46 -12.31
C ILE A 213 26.05 -47.77 -11.48
N LEU A 214 26.29 -47.02 -10.39
CA LEU A 214 27.43 -47.27 -9.50
C LEU A 214 27.32 -48.65 -8.86
N ALA A 215 26.14 -49.03 -8.38
CA ALA A 215 25.90 -50.34 -7.79
C ALA A 215 26.23 -51.51 -8.73
N ARG A 216 25.98 -51.31 -10.03
CA ARG A 216 26.20 -52.33 -11.06
C ARG A 216 27.58 -52.26 -11.72
N GLN A 217 28.18 -51.08 -11.87
CA GLN A 217 29.47 -50.88 -12.54
C GLN A 217 30.68 -50.97 -11.60
N VAL A 218 30.48 -51.03 -10.28
CA VAL A 218 31.56 -51.15 -9.27
C VAL A 218 32.36 -52.48 -9.34
N GLN A 219 32.18 -53.31 -10.38
CA GLN A 219 33.15 -54.34 -10.74
C GLN A 219 34.41 -53.76 -11.44
N MET A 220 34.31 -52.61 -12.13
CA MET A 220 35.33 -52.17 -13.10
C MET A 220 36.03 -50.85 -12.79
N LEU A 221 35.70 -50.16 -11.70
CA LEU A 221 36.36 -48.90 -11.35
C LEU A 221 36.51 -48.71 -9.83
N TYR A 222 37.34 -49.53 -9.19
CA TYR A 222 38.36 -49.06 -8.22
C TYR A 222 39.25 -50.21 -7.74
N ALA A 223 40.44 -50.28 -8.33
CA ALA A 223 41.62 -50.97 -7.83
C ALA A 223 42.34 -50.15 -6.72
N PHE A 224 41.60 -49.38 -5.92
CA PHE A 224 42.18 -48.44 -4.96
C PHE A 224 41.42 -48.41 -3.62
N THR A 225 41.37 -49.53 -2.94
CA THR A 225 41.30 -49.56 -1.46
C THR A 225 41.85 -50.90 -0.95
N PRO A 226 42.87 -50.91 -0.09
CA PRO A 226 43.49 -52.13 0.39
C PRO A 226 42.55 -52.82 1.39
N TYR A 227 42.57 -54.15 1.35
CA TYR A 227 41.86 -55.09 2.20
C TYR A 227 41.58 -54.61 3.63
N GLU A 228 40.34 -54.73 4.09
CA GLU A 228 39.98 -54.65 5.50
C GLU A 228 39.17 -55.89 5.91
N TRP A 229 39.94 -56.95 6.17
CA TRP A 229 39.71 -58.18 6.93
C TRP A 229 38.27 -58.70 7.14
N TYR A 230 38.08 -59.91 6.62
CA TYR A 230 36.92 -60.78 6.76
C TYR A 230 37.29 -61.95 7.67
N ASN A 231 36.30 -62.59 8.30
CA ASN A 231 36.53 -63.89 8.94
C ASN A 231 36.89 -64.90 7.84
N PRO A 232 38.12 -65.46 7.77
CA PRO A 232 38.55 -66.25 6.61
C PRO A 232 37.68 -67.47 6.34
N HIS A 233 36.92 -67.93 7.35
CA HIS A 233 36.10 -69.13 7.27
C HIS A 233 34.73 -68.93 7.96
N PRO A 234 33.63 -68.69 7.21
CA PRO A 234 32.28 -68.59 7.78
C PRO A 234 31.78 -69.89 8.45
N CYS A 235 32.53 -70.99 8.33
CA CYS A 235 32.19 -72.31 8.86
C CYS A 235 33.11 -72.82 9.99
N ASN A 236 34.06 -72.03 10.52
CA ASN A 236 34.86 -72.41 11.70
C ASN A 236 34.23 -71.86 13.00
N LYS A 237 33.91 -72.73 13.98
CA LYS A 237 33.29 -72.34 15.25
C LYS A 237 34.23 -71.58 16.20
N ASN A 238 35.55 -71.64 16.01
CA ASN A 238 36.54 -70.90 16.81
C ASN A 238 37.57 -70.18 15.90
N PRO A 239 37.44 -68.85 15.68
CA PRO A 239 38.43 -68.05 14.95
C PRO A 239 39.56 -67.55 15.86
N ASP A 240 40.81 -67.58 15.39
CA ASP A 240 41.99 -67.16 16.17
C ASP A 240 42.18 -65.63 16.24
N HIS A 241 41.39 -64.83 15.52
CA HIS A 241 41.28 -63.37 15.68
C HIS A 241 39.92 -62.87 15.21
N LEU A 242 39.33 -61.93 15.96
CA LEU A 242 38.10 -61.20 15.58
C LEU A 242 38.45 -59.74 15.25
N GLU A 243 37.80 -59.19 14.23
CA GLU A 243 37.88 -57.76 13.90
C GLU A 243 36.70 -56.95 14.48
N ASN A 244 37.01 -55.72 14.90
CA ASN A 244 36.07 -54.80 15.53
C ASN A 244 35.24 -54.04 14.48
N ARG A 245 33.91 -54.12 14.61
CA ARG A 245 32.92 -53.49 13.71
C ARG A 245 32.79 -51.97 13.91
N PHE A 246 33.29 -51.40 15.00
CA PHE A 246 33.25 -49.97 15.31
C PHE A 246 34.63 -49.31 15.12
N LYS A 247 35.08 -49.17 13.86
CA LYS A 247 36.19 -48.28 13.51
C LYS A 247 35.71 -46.83 13.46
N LEU A 248 36.60 -45.85 13.66
CA LEU A 248 36.28 -44.41 13.67
C LEU A 248 35.44 -43.97 12.45
N LEU A 249 35.74 -44.51 11.26
CA LEU A 249 35.01 -44.21 10.02
C LEU A 249 33.59 -44.80 9.98
N ASN A 250 33.37 -45.99 10.56
CA ASN A 250 32.03 -46.57 10.72
C ASN A 250 31.22 -45.76 11.73
N CYS A 251 31.84 -45.37 12.83
CA CYS A 251 31.23 -44.48 13.81
C CYS A 251 30.91 -43.11 13.21
N LEU A 252 31.79 -42.56 12.38
CA LEU A 252 31.58 -41.28 11.68
C LEU A 252 30.38 -41.38 10.72
N TRP A 253 30.32 -42.43 9.90
CA TRP A 253 29.19 -42.67 9.01
C TRP A 253 27.87 -42.85 9.78
N PHE A 254 27.90 -43.59 10.89
CA PHE A 254 26.76 -43.74 11.79
C PHE A 254 26.31 -42.41 12.40
N THR A 255 27.26 -41.58 12.85
CA THR A 255 26.95 -40.25 13.38
C THR A 255 26.39 -39.33 12.30
N ILE A 256 26.85 -39.45 11.04
CA ILE A 256 26.33 -38.70 9.90
C ILE A 256 24.89 -39.11 9.56
N GLY A 257 24.61 -40.42 9.44
CA GLY A 257 23.25 -40.93 9.20
C GLY A 257 22.27 -40.54 10.31
N SER A 258 22.72 -40.60 11.58
CA SER A 258 21.94 -40.18 12.74
C SER A 258 21.69 -38.66 12.77
N LEU A 259 22.72 -37.85 12.48
CA LEU A 259 22.60 -36.38 12.39
C LEU A 259 21.65 -35.96 11.27
N MET A 260 21.68 -36.69 10.15
CA MET A 260 20.84 -36.42 8.98
C MET A 260 19.42 -36.99 9.09
N ARG A 261 19.04 -37.50 10.28
CA ARG A 261 17.71 -38.06 10.60
C ARG A 261 17.28 -39.20 9.67
N GLN A 262 18.21 -40.09 9.34
CA GLN A 262 17.92 -41.26 8.52
C GLN A 262 18.02 -42.53 9.36
N GLY A 263 16.99 -43.36 9.32
CA GLY A 263 17.03 -44.70 9.91
C GLY A 263 18.13 -45.51 9.24
N CYS A 264 19.19 -45.83 9.99
CA CYS A 264 20.23 -46.76 9.57
C CYS A 264 19.97 -48.08 10.30
N ASP A 265 19.20 -48.97 9.68
CA ASP A 265 19.14 -50.34 10.17
C ASP A 265 20.50 -51.02 9.93
N ILE A 266 20.97 -51.65 10.99
CA ILE A 266 22.37 -51.99 11.27
C ILE A 266 22.96 -52.95 10.22
N LEU A 267 23.96 -52.51 9.44
CA LEU A 267 25.08 -53.38 9.03
C LEU A 267 26.39 -52.56 8.86
N PRO A 268 27.32 -52.59 9.84
CA PRO A 268 28.69 -52.13 9.65
C PRO A 268 29.47 -53.17 8.84
N LYS A 269 29.12 -53.30 7.56
CA LYS A 269 29.94 -54.00 6.56
C LYS A 269 30.52 -52.92 5.64
N PHE A 270 31.82 -52.64 5.79
CA PHE A 270 32.60 -52.07 4.69
C PHE A 270 32.98 -53.25 3.81
N SER A 271 32.40 -53.34 2.62
CA SER A 271 32.85 -54.28 1.60
C SER A 271 33.25 -53.48 0.36
N PRO A 272 34.38 -53.82 -0.29
CA PRO A 272 34.74 -53.22 -1.58
C PRO A 272 33.69 -53.50 -2.67
N TYR A 273 32.83 -54.50 -2.46
CA TYR A 273 31.85 -54.99 -3.41
C TYR A 273 30.44 -54.88 -2.83
N GLU A 274 29.48 -54.49 -3.66
CA GLU A 274 28.05 -54.49 -3.30
C GLU A 274 27.38 -55.84 -3.47
N TRP A 275 28.01 -56.73 -4.23
CA TRP A 275 27.51 -58.04 -4.53
C TRP A 275 27.95 -59.03 -3.44
N GLU A 276 27.00 -59.71 -2.79
CA GLU A 276 27.27 -60.72 -1.77
C GLU A 276 26.98 -62.13 -2.31
N ASN A 277 27.75 -63.11 -1.82
CA ASN A 277 27.46 -64.51 -2.03
C ASN A 277 26.36 -64.94 -1.03
N PRO A 278 25.18 -65.37 -1.49
CA PRO A 278 24.09 -65.83 -0.61
C PRO A 278 24.45 -67.07 0.22
N HIS A 279 25.51 -67.80 -0.13
CA HIS A 279 26.04 -68.96 0.59
C HIS A 279 27.53 -68.80 0.94
N PRO A 280 27.85 -68.12 2.06
CA PRO A 280 29.23 -67.80 2.44
C PRO A 280 30.17 -69.02 2.57
N CYS A 281 29.62 -70.19 2.90
CA CYS A 281 30.40 -71.42 3.07
C CYS A 281 30.65 -72.20 1.77
N ASN A 282 30.13 -71.77 0.62
CA ASN A 282 30.43 -72.35 -0.68
C ASN A 282 31.23 -71.34 -1.52
N GLY A 283 32.54 -71.55 -1.65
CA GLY A 283 33.46 -70.63 -2.33
C GLY A 283 33.26 -70.51 -3.86
N GLN A 284 32.33 -71.28 -4.44
CA GLN A 284 31.99 -71.28 -5.87
C GLN A 284 30.48 -71.09 -6.08
N SER A 285 29.89 -70.05 -5.50
CA SER A 285 28.57 -69.61 -5.94
C SER A 285 28.69 -68.85 -7.27
N GLU A 286 28.10 -69.38 -8.34
CA GLU A 286 28.01 -68.65 -9.63
C GLU A 286 27.04 -67.47 -9.56
N VAL A 287 26.18 -67.43 -8.53
CA VAL A 287 25.16 -66.40 -8.33
C VAL A 287 25.59 -65.46 -7.22
N LEU A 288 25.85 -64.21 -7.59
CA LEU A 288 26.13 -63.11 -6.68
C LEU A 288 24.88 -62.23 -6.62
N GLU A 289 24.45 -61.83 -5.42
CA GLU A 289 23.23 -61.04 -5.23
C GLU A 289 23.55 -59.58 -4.91
N ASN A 290 22.91 -58.66 -5.62
CA ASN A 290 22.95 -57.23 -5.33
C ASN A 290 21.55 -56.76 -4.92
N GLU A 291 21.45 -56.17 -3.72
CA GLU A 291 20.21 -55.66 -3.16
C GLU A 291 19.77 -54.33 -3.83
N PHE A 292 20.68 -53.60 -4.50
CA PHE A 292 20.39 -52.37 -5.27
C PHE A 292 19.93 -52.67 -6.70
N THR A 293 18.70 -53.18 -6.83
CA THR A 293 17.96 -53.10 -8.10
C THR A 293 17.50 -51.67 -8.39
N LEU A 294 17.13 -51.33 -9.64
CA LEU A 294 16.65 -49.98 -9.98
C LEU A 294 15.45 -49.56 -9.12
N MET A 295 14.52 -50.49 -8.86
CA MET A 295 13.36 -50.25 -8.00
C MET A 295 13.77 -50.01 -6.55
N ASN A 296 14.75 -50.77 -6.05
CA ASN A 296 15.27 -50.62 -4.69
C ASN A 296 16.09 -49.32 -4.53
N SER A 297 16.76 -48.87 -5.59
CA SER A 297 17.45 -47.57 -5.60
C SER A 297 16.48 -46.40 -5.59
N LEU A 298 15.34 -46.50 -6.30
CA LEU A 298 14.26 -45.52 -6.23
C LEU A 298 13.60 -45.52 -4.84
N TRP A 299 13.41 -46.70 -4.26
CA TRP A 299 12.89 -46.86 -2.89
C TRP A 299 13.81 -46.24 -1.84
N PHE A 300 15.13 -46.43 -1.98
CA PHE A 300 16.14 -45.81 -1.13
C PHE A 300 16.12 -44.28 -1.20
N THR A 301 16.07 -43.71 -2.40
CA THR A 301 16.09 -42.25 -2.60
C THR A 301 14.79 -41.58 -2.17
N ILE A 302 13.63 -42.24 -2.29
CA ILE A 302 12.35 -41.69 -1.79
C ILE A 302 12.25 -41.82 -0.26
N GLY A 303 12.72 -42.94 0.31
CA GLY A 303 12.74 -43.14 1.77
C GLY A 303 13.62 -42.13 2.50
N SER A 304 14.75 -41.74 1.89
CA SER A 304 15.62 -40.66 2.38
C SER A 304 15.04 -39.26 2.20
N LEU A 305 14.23 -39.02 1.16
CA LEU A 305 13.49 -37.77 0.99
C LEU A 305 12.34 -37.64 2.03
N MET A 306 11.68 -38.75 2.36
CA MET A 306 10.58 -38.77 3.33
C MET A 306 11.03 -38.87 4.79
N GLN A 307 12.34 -38.90 5.07
CA GLN A 307 12.93 -39.12 6.40
C GLN A 307 12.46 -40.42 7.10
N GLN A 308 12.07 -41.44 6.33
CA GLN A 308 11.59 -42.72 6.87
C GLN A 308 12.70 -43.76 7.00
N GLY A 309 13.86 -43.52 6.39
CA GLY A 309 14.93 -44.52 6.29
C GLY A 309 14.55 -45.64 5.31
N SER A 310 15.48 -46.54 5.05
CA SER A 310 15.26 -47.71 4.22
C SER A 310 16.10 -48.87 4.73
N ASP A 311 15.52 -50.06 4.73
CA ASP A 311 16.17 -51.29 5.20
C ASP A 311 17.39 -51.69 4.33
N ILE A 312 17.49 -51.10 3.13
CA ILE A 312 18.56 -51.34 2.17
C ILE A 312 19.59 -50.21 2.31
N ALA A 313 20.81 -50.52 2.71
CA ALA A 313 21.87 -49.54 2.90
C ALA A 313 23.05 -49.76 1.93
N PRO A 314 23.63 -48.69 1.34
CA PRO A 314 24.80 -48.81 0.49
C PRO A 314 26.00 -49.34 1.28
N LYS A 315 26.72 -50.29 0.69
CA LYS A 315 27.87 -50.97 1.33
C LYS A 315 29.20 -50.42 0.81
N ALA A 316 29.29 -50.14 -0.48
CA ALA A 316 30.50 -49.62 -1.11
C ALA A 316 30.76 -48.14 -0.75
N VAL A 317 32.04 -47.74 -0.76
CA VAL A 317 32.45 -46.37 -0.41
C VAL A 317 31.91 -45.34 -1.41
N SER A 318 31.90 -45.66 -2.71
CA SER A 318 31.43 -44.77 -3.77
C SER A 318 29.92 -44.47 -3.68
N THR A 319 29.10 -45.49 -3.44
CA THR A 319 27.64 -45.34 -3.29
C THR A 319 27.25 -44.67 -1.97
N ARG A 320 28.04 -44.88 -0.90
CA ARG A 320 27.90 -44.12 0.35
C ARG A 320 28.22 -42.64 0.18
N MET A 321 29.24 -42.27 -0.59
CA MET A 321 29.54 -40.85 -0.84
C MET A 321 28.38 -40.16 -1.58
N VAL A 322 27.82 -40.81 -2.61
CA VAL A 322 26.64 -40.30 -3.33
C VAL A 322 25.41 -40.24 -2.42
N ALA A 323 25.16 -41.28 -1.61
CA ALA A 323 24.09 -41.27 -0.63
C ALA A 323 24.26 -40.15 0.39
N GLY A 324 25.46 -39.94 0.93
CA GLY A 324 25.74 -38.86 1.88
C GLY A 324 25.53 -37.46 1.29
N MET A 325 25.90 -37.25 0.02
CA MET A 325 25.59 -36.01 -0.70
C MET A 325 24.08 -35.82 -0.89
N TRP A 326 23.37 -36.90 -1.26
CA TRP A 326 21.92 -36.88 -1.40
C TRP A 326 21.23 -36.57 -0.07
N TRP A 327 21.69 -37.17 1.03
CA TRP A 327 21.16 -36.94 2.38
C TRP A 327 21.37 -35.51 2.86
N PHE A 328 22.53 -34.92 2.57
CA PHE A 328 22.77 -33.51 2.87
C PHE A 328 21.84 -32.60 2.05
N PHE A 329 21.66 -32.91 0.76
CA PHE A 329 20.73 -32.19 -0.10
C PHE A 329 19.27 -32.28 0.41
N THR A 330 18.77 -33.48 0.73
CA THR A 330 17.40 -33.66 1.23
C THR A 330 17.19 -32.96 2.57
N LEU A 331 18.19 -32.96 3.46
CA LEU A 331 18.15 -32.24 4.72
C LEU A 331 17.95 -30.73 4.50
N ILE A 332 18.75 -30.12 3.63
CA ILE A 332 18.61 -28.69 3.29
C ILE A 332 17.23 -28.41 2.71
N MET A 333 16.78 -29.24 1.77
CA MET A 333 15.48 -29.06 1.11
C MET A 333 14.31 -29.12 2.11
N ILE A 334 14.28 -30.11 3.00
CA ILE A 334 13.19 -30.26 3.97
C ILE A 334 13.26 -29.16 5.04
N SER A 335 14.46 -28.77 5.46
CA SER A 335 14.65 -27.66 6.41
C SER A 335 14.18 -26.34 5.80
N SER A 336 14.48 -26.09 4.52
CA SER A 336 13.98 -24.91 3.80
C SER A 336 12.47 -24.95 3.60
N TYR A 337 11.91 -26.11 3.24
CA TYR A 337 10.46 -26.27 3.07
C TYR A 337 9.71 -26.02 4.38
N THR A 338 10.17 -26.61 5.49
CA THR A 338 9.56 -26.42 6.81
C THR A 338 9.67 -24.98 7.30
N ALA A 339 10.80 -24.31 7.07
CA ALA A 339 10.98 -22.89 7.37
C ALA A 339 10.04 -21.99 6.54
N ASN A 340 9.96 -22.22 5.23
CA ASN A 340 9.09 -21.44 4.34
C ASN A 340 7.61 -21.70 4.60
N LEU A 341 7.24 -22.93 4.93
CA LEU A 341 5.87 -23.28 5.32
C LEU A 341 5.48 -22.57 6.62
N ALA A 342 6.36 -22.56 7.63
CA ALA A 342 6.12 -21.83 8.86
C ALA A 342 5.94 -20.33 8.60
N ALA A 343 6.81 -19.73 7.78
CA ALA A 343 6.68 -18.33 7.37
C ALA A 343 5.34 -18.08 6.64
N PHE A 344 4.98 -18.95 5.69
CA PHE A 344 3.73 -18.85 4.93
C PHE A 344 2.48 -18.91 5.83
N LEU A 345 2.48 -19.75 6.86
CA LEU A 345 1.38 -19.87 7.81
C LEU A 345 1.26 -18.64 8.73
N THR A 346 2.34 -17.89 8.95
CA THR A 346 2.32 -16.66 9.77
C THR A 346 1.97 -15.40 8.98
N VAL A 347 2.24 -15.38 7.67
CA VAL A 347 2.00 -14.19 6.84
C VAL A 347 0.57 -14.18 6.34
N GLU A 348 -0.25 -13.31 6.92
CA GLU A 348 -1.57 -12.98 6.41
C GLU A 348 -1.45 -12.09 5.17
N ARG A 349 -1.40 -12.67 3.97
CA ARG A 349 -1.44 -11.88 2.74
C ARG A 349 -2.85 -11.37 2.51
N MET A 350 -3.02 -10.06 2.66
CA MET A 350 -4.19 -9.34 2.14
C MET A 350 -3.88 -8.96 0.70
N ASP A 351 -4.47 -9.64 -0.27
CA ASP A 351 -4.35 -9.24 -1.67
C ASP A 351 -5.20 -7.99 -1.89
N SER A 352 -4.54 -6.86 -2.19
CA SER A 352 -5.20 -5.63 -2.61
C SER A 352 -5.51 -5.73 -4.10
N PRO A 353 -6.80 -5.75 -4.50
CA PRO A 353 -7.16 -5.91 -5.91
C PRO A 353 -6.86 -4.65 -6.76
N ILE A 354 -6.60 -3.51 -6.12
CA ILE A 354 -6.32 -2.22 -6.75
C ILE A 354 -5.26 -1.47 -5.94
N GLU A 355 -4.19 -1.05 -6.61
CA GLU A 355 -3.15 -0.20 -6.01
C GLU A 355 -3.19 1.21 -6.59
N SER A 356 -3.63 1.34 -7.86
CA SER A 356 -3.71 2.62 -8.56
C SER A 356 -5.08 2.88 -9.20
N ALA A 357 -5.35 4.15 -9.53
CA ALA A 357 -6.51 4.52 -10.31
C ALA A 357 -6.47 3.97 -11.75
N GLU A 358 -5.28 3.69 -12.28
CA GLU A 358 -5.12 3.09 -13.61
C GLU A 358 -5.60 1.63 -13.62
N ASP A 359 -5.37 0.89 -12.54
CA ASP A 359 -5.86 -0.49 -12.40
C ASP A 359 -7.39 -0.53 -12.48
N LEU A 360 -8.06 0.47 -11.88
CA LEU A 360 -9.51 0.62 -11.97
C LEU A 360 -10.01 0.89 -13.39
N ALA A 361 -9.23 1.62 -14.20
CA ALA A 361 -9.57 1.93 -15.58
C ALA A 361 -9.35 0.73 -16.52
N LYS A 362 -8.35 -0.11 -16.25
CA LYS A 362 -8.05 -1.32 -17.05
C LYS A 362 -9.06 -2.44 -16.84
N GLN A 363 -9.73 -2.47 -15.70
CA GLN A 363 -10.67 -3.53 -15.33
C GLN A 363 -12.13 -3.05 -15.38
N THR A 364 -13.06 -3.98 -15.62
CA THR A 364 -14.51 -3.69 -15.71
C THR A 364 -15.34 -4.33 -14.59
N LYS A 365 -14.69 -5.05 -13.66
CA LYS A 365 -15.35 -5.84 -12.61
C LYS A 365 -15.80 -5.00 -11.41
N ILE A 366 -14.94 -4.11 -10.95
CA ILE A 366 -15.16 -3.18 -9.83
C ILE A 366 -15.69 -1.88 -10.43
N LYS A 367 -16.89 -1.49 -10.02
CA LYS A 367 -17.47 -0.20 -10.41
C LYS A 367 -16.90 0.91 -9.55
N TYR A 368 -16.71 2.08 -10.13
CA TYR A 368 -16.25 3.30 -9.47
C TYR A 368 -17.14 4.48 -9.87
N GLY A 369 -17.15 5.55 -9.06
CA GLY A 369 -17.98 6.73 -9.27
C GLY A 369 -17.59 7.89 -8.36
N ALA A 370 -18.18 9.06 -8.59
CA ALA A 370 -17.97 10.28 -7.81
C ALA A 370 -19.32 10.93 -7.44
N LEU A 371 -19.32 11.80 -6.42
CA LEU A 371 -20.53 12.48 -5.96
C LEU A 371 -21.14 13.35 -7.06
N LYS A 372 -22.46 13.18 -7.31
CA LYS A 372 -23.20 13.94 -8.30
C LYS A 372 -23.21 15.43 -7.94
N GLY A 373 -22.83 16.28 -8.89
CA GLY A 373 -22.74 17.73 -8.68
C GLY A 373 -21.55 18.20 -7.84
N GLY A 374 -20.65 17.29 -7.46
CA GLY A 374 -19.40 17.63 -6.77
C GLY A 374 -18.32 18.16 -7.73
N SER A 375 -17.33 18.86 -7.16
CA SER A 375 -16.16 19.37 -7.88
C SER A 375 -15.37 18.25 -8.56
N THR A 376 -15.20 17.10 -7.91
CA THR A 376 -14.52 15.91 -8.48
C THR A 376 -15.20 15.39 -9.76
N ALA A 377 -16.53 15.31 -9.76
CA ALA A 377 -17.27 14.88 -10.95
C ALA A 377 -17.15 15.91 -12.08
N ALA A 378 -17.16 17.21 -11.75
CA ALA A 378 -16.94 18.27 -12.73
C ALA A 378 -15.51 18.27 -13.30
N PHE A 379 -14.51 18.00 -12.46
CA PHE A 379 -13.10 17.89 -12.85
C PHE A 379 -12.91 16.82 -13.95
N PHE A 380 -13.41 15.61 -13.72
CA PHE A 380 -13.33 14.53 -14.72
C PHE A 380 -14.22 14.73 -15.95
N ARG A 381 -15.22 15.62 -15.88
CA ARG A 381 -16.07 15.97 -17.04
C ARG A 381 -15.41 16.99 -17.96
N VAL A 382 -14.61 17.91 -17.41
CA VAL A 382 -13.96 19.01 -18.16
C VAL A 382 -12.54 18.62 -18.62
N GLY A 383 -11.88 17.73 -17.89
CA GLY A 383 -10.59 17.19 -18.32
C GLY A 383 -10.71 16.42 -19.62
N ASN A 384 -10.19 16.98 -20.72
CA ASN A 384 -9.96 16.29 -21.99
C ASN A 384 -8.86 15.21 -21.91
N SER A 385 -8.43 14.85 -20.71
CA SER A 385 -7.46 13.80 -20.42
C SER A 385 -8.20 12.60 -19.88
N LEU A 386 -8.89 11.90 -20.79
CA LEU A 386 -9.10 10.44 -20.84
C LEU A 386 -10.21 10.15 -21.88
N GLU A 387 -9.81 9.69 -23.07
CA GLU A 387 -10.67 8.91 -23.99
C GLU A 387 -11.36 7.70 -23.30
N ILE A 388 -11.02 7.41 -22.04
CA ILE A 388 -11.65 6.42 -21.17
C ILE A 388 -13.05 6.87 -20.69
N VAL A 389 -13.35 8.18 -20.63
CA VAL A 389 -14.63 8.68 -20.08
C VAL A 389 -15.71 8.91 -21.15
N GLN A 390 -15.35 9.11 -22.42
CA GLN A 390 -16.35 9.42 -23.45
C GLN A 390 -17.27 8.23 -23.75
N ASP A 391 -16.75 7.00 -23.72
CA ASP A 391 -17.54 5.77 -23.91
C ASP A 391 -18.24 5.30 -22.61
N HIS A 392 -17.76 5.76 -21.44
CA HIS A 392 -18.32 5.40 -20.14
C HIS A 392 -19.22 6.46 -19.49
N SER A 393 -19.30 7.67 -20.06
CA SER A 393 -20.25 8.72 -19.69
C SER A 393 -21.69 8.22 -19.72
N ASP A 394 -22.03 7.38 -20.70
CA ASP A 394 -23.39 6.83 -20.82
C ASP A 394 -23.65 5.72 -19.79
N ASN A 395 -22.61 4.98 -19.37
CA ASN A 395 -22.69 4.00 -18.27
C ASN A 395 -22.75 4.66 -16.88
N ILE A 396 -22.10 5.82 -16.69
CA ILE A 396 -22.18 6.61 -15.45
C ILE A 396 -23.54 7.31 -15.37
N ARG A 397 -24.09 7.84 -16.48
CA ARG A 397 -25.44 8.42 -16.52
C ARG A 397 -26.54 7.41 -16.23
N ALA A 398 -26.36 6.14 -16.57
CA ALA A 398 -27.37 5.09 -16.37
C ALA A 398 -27.38 4.44 -14.98
N ARG A 399 -26.41 4.73 -14.09
CA ARG A 399 -26.22 3.95 -12.84
C ARG A 399 -25.93 4.77 -11.58
N ILE A 400 -26.24 6.05 -11.56
CA ILE A 400 -26.37 6.81 -10.30
C ILE A 400 -27.73 6.41 -9.72
N ASP A 401 -27.72 5.32 -8.96
CA ASP A 401 -28.85 4.82 -8.18
C ASP A 401 -29.07 5.78 -7.00
N ASP A 402 -30.29 6.32 -6.85
CA ASP A 402 -30.73 7.28 -5.82
C ASP A 402 -30.76 6.68 -4.38
N ARG A 403 -29.88 5.72 -4.06
CA ARG A 403 -29.91 4.95 -2.80
C ARG A 403 -28.93 5.39 -1.71
N TYR A 404 -28.17 6.46 -1.93
CA TYR A 404 -27.21 6.97 -0.92
C TYR A 404 -27.32 8.49 -0.69
N ALA A 405 -28.51 9.05 -0.87
CA ALA A 405 -28.86 10.37 -0.38
C ALA A 405 -29.74 10.22 0.87
N GLU A 406 -29.12 9.84 1.99
CA GLU A 406 -29.62 10.09 3.35
C GLU A 406 -28.48 10.62 4.21
#